data_AF-A0A9P4WVI2-F1
#
_entry.id   AF-A0A9P4WVI2-F1
#
_cell.length_a   1.000
_cell.length_b   1.000
_cell.length_c   1.000
_cell.angle_alpha   90.00
_cell.angle_beta   90.00
_cell.angle_gamma   90.00
#
_symmetry.space_group_name_H-M   'P 1'
#
loop_
_entity.id
_entity.type
_entity.pdbx_description
1 polymer ?
#
loop_
_entity_poly.entity_id
_entity_poly.type
_entity_poly.pdbx_seq_one_letter_code
_entity_poly.pdbx_strand_id
1 'polypeptide(L)'
;MKQQPARLVVSETLANPENVVYIALSYCWGDANTMTCTTEEKFQQRLNMVFIESLPKTVREAVEVARAFKVDYLWVDAIYIKQVAEGKNEDWERELPIMGRVYSRSLFTIAASGANSSATGLFHGSEAARWPVQDYIWQDENRSGDLDSFTTFKATLPNWNLAVERSALSNRGWVMQERMLASRTLFWTEDGLFWECGYLRASEFESEIPRADQNYPTLVELVNTMSIDGATSRSQREGWLSQLYGQEQTDGTRVLQPDTVQSRQLDILNGLISFRVSPADAASKTASLVLSHADVETIWLNITGLVISAAETIDEEQVSAALIDFLVELASLPDAINPGPEAMTANNEDHEPARIQPGQPVCFMGGRLWRDLPQHSWGVGETFQGPEQYLKFHGGRSEPMGAMQKWKNFNTHLALMAVHPKAQTIPVLANMTRLGFFTLSMALEESPGSRIGRNSELHAPAAAQWLHIVGDEIEMLCEKGTERMRAGDLWKDRDDADVCNSARLAFWKSRLAEMGY
;
A
#
# COMPACT_ATOMS: atom_id res chain seq x y z
N MET A 1 -32.83 -30.83 21.68
CA MET A 1 -33.11 -31.13 20.26
C MET A 1 -32.02 -32.05 19.74
N LYS A 2 -32.36 -33.18 19.11
CA LYS A 2 -31.34 -33.98 18.40
C LYS A 2 -30.80 -33.12 17.25
N GLN A 3 -29.52 -32.77 17.29
CA GLN A 3 -28.89 -32.02 16.20
C GLN A 3 -29.02 -32.84 14.92
N GLN A 4 -29.50 -32.21 13.85
CA GLN A 4 -29.52 -32.87 12.54
C GLN A 4 -28.08 -33.20 12.12
N PRO A 5 -27.84 -34.38 11.53
CA PRO A 5 -26.52 -34.74 11.05
C PRO A 5 -26.09 -33.77 9.95
N ALA A 6 -24.83 -33.32 9.98
CA ALA A 6 -24.27 -32.53 8.90
C ALA A 6 -24.18 -33.39 7.64
N ARG A 7 -24.39 -32.79 6.48
CA ARG A 7 -24.22 -33.41 5.16
C ARG A 7 -23.76 -32.36 4.17
N LEU A 8 -23.04 -32.79 3.14
CA LEU A 8 -22.73 -31.97 1.98
C LEU A 8 -24.04 -31.72 1.21
N VAL A 9 -24.26 -30.45 0.86
CA VAL A 9 -25.42 -30.03 0.08
C VAL A 9 -24.92 -29.42 -1.22
N VAL A 10 -25.42 -29.94 -2.32
CA VAL A 10 -25.12 -29.45 -3.67
C VAL A 10 -26.04 -28.26 -3.96
N SER A 11 -25.46 -27.12 -4.31
CA SER A 11 -26.18 -25.84 -4.40
C SER A 11 -27.36 -25.89 -5.37
N GLU A 12 -27.27 -26.65 -6.46
CA GLU A 12 -28.32 -26.86 -7.46
C GLU A 12 -29.56 -27.60 -6.91
N THR A 13 -29.43 -28.27 -5.77
CA THR A 13 -30.54 -28.98 -5.12
C THR A 13 -31.36 -28.09 -4.18
N LEU A 14 -30.93 -26.86 -3.95
CA LEU A 14 -31.62 -25.90 -3.09
C LEU A 14 -32.77 -25.25 -3.86
N ALA A 15 -33.95 -25.18 -3.24
CA ALA A 15 -35.14 -24.61 -3.88
C ALA A 15 -35.03 -23.11 -4.18
N ASN A 16 -34.16 -22.39 -3.45
CA ASN A 16 -33.89 -20.97 -3.67
C ASN A 16 -32.44 -20.62 -3.28
N PRO A 17 -31.46 -20.96 -4.15
CA PRO A 17 -30.04 -20.83 -3.83
C PRO A 17 -29.58 -19.39 -3.59
N GLU A 18 -30.25 -18.40 -4.21
CA GLU A 18 -29.92 -16.96 -4.05
C GLU A 18 -30.25 -16.42 -2.65
N ASN A 19 -31.17 -17.04 -1.92
CA ASN A 19 -31.61 -16.60 -0.58
C ASN A 19 -31.03 -17.45 0.56
N VAL A 20 -30.04 -18.29 0.27
CA VAL A 20 -29.40 -19.15 1.26
C VAL A 20 -28.43 -18.31 2.10
N VAL A 21 -28.66 -18.28 3.40
CA VAL A 21 -27.75 -17.66 4.36
C VAL A 21 -26.74 -18.70 4.81
N TYR A 22 -25.46 -18.40 4.65
CA TYR A 22 -24.36 -19.27 5.07
C TYR A 22 -23.21 -18.44 5.65
N ILE A 23 -22.37 -19.13 6.42
CA ILE A 23 -21.07 -18.61 6.91
C ILE A 23 -19.96 -19.28 6.12
N ALA A 24 -18.84 -18.60 5.90
CA ALA A 24 -17.64 -19.20 5.31
C ALA A 24 -16.54 -19.39 6.37
N LEU A 25 -15.64 -20.36 6.16
CA LEU A 25 -14.48 -20.59 7.01
C LEU A 25 -13.18 -20.36 6.24
N SER A 26 -12.36 -19.44 6.76
CA SER A 26 -10.98 -19.18 6.35
C SER A 26 -10.03 -19.77 7.42
N TYR A 27 -9.16 -20.70 7.03
CA TYR A 27 -8.27 -21.41 7.96
C TYR A 27 -7.00 -21.97 7.30
N CYS A 28 -5.97 -22.19 8.10
CA CYS A 28 -4.76 -22.90 7.68
C CYS A 28 -5.02 -24.41 7.56
N TRP A 29 -4.77 -25.00 6.40
CA TRP A 29 -4.98 -26.44 6.20
C TRP A 29 -4.01 -27.27 7.06
N GLY A 30 -2.71 -27.10 6.84
CA GLY A 30 -1.66 -27.96 7.43
C GLY A 30 -1.79 -29.43 7.03
N ASP A 31 -0.95 -30.29 7.60
CA ASP A 31 -0.90 -31.72 7.27
C ASP A 31 -2.15 -32.51 7.69
N ALA A 32 -2.93 -31.95 8.62
CA ALA A 32 -4.13 -32.60 9.15
C ALA A 32 -5.36 -32.50 8.23
N ASN A 33 -5.29 -31.72 7.14
CA ASN A 33 -6.47 -31.42 6.34
C ASN A 33 -6.98 -32.57 5.45
N THR A 34 -6.19 -33.64 5.29
CA THR A 34 -6.54 -34.82 4.48
C THR A 34 -7.87 -35.46 4.88
N MET A 35 -8.24 -35.35 6.16
CA MET A 35 -9.54 -35.82 6.68
C MET A 35 -10.70 -34.93 6.25
N THR A 36 -10.45 -33.62 6.12
CA THR A 36 -11.42 -32.62 5.64
C THR A 36 -11.68 -32.75 4.15
N CYS A 37 -10.66 -33.07 3.34
CA CYS A 37 -10.77 -33.16 1.88
C CYS A 37 -11.87 -34.13 1.41
N THR A 38 -12.80 -33.63 0.58
CA THR A 38 -13.75 -34.46 -0.18
C THR A 38 -13.04 -35.02 -1.40
N THR A 39 -12.80 -36.33 -1.41
CA THR A 39 -12.35 -37.07 -2.60
C THR A 39 -13.55 -37.64 -3.33
N GLU A 40 -13.36 -38.19 -4.54
CA GLU A 40 -14.44 -38.82 -5.30
C GLU A 40 -15.10 -39.96 -4.51
N GLU A 41 -14.33 -40.74 -3.75
CA GLU A 41 -14.85 -41.83 -2.93
C GLU A 41 -15.69 -41.32 -1.75
N LYS A 42 -15.31 -40.18 -1.16
CA LYS A 42 -16.03 -39.58 -0.03
C LYS A 42 -17.27 -38.79 -0.45
N PHE A 43 -17.38 -38.41 -1.72
CA PHE A 43 -18.43 -37.50 -2.20
C PHE A 43 -19.85 -38.04 -1.90
N GLN A 44 -20.15 -39.27 -2.33
CA GLN A 44 -21.47 -39.89 -2.11
C GLN A 44 -21.79 -40.12 -0.62
N GLN A 45 -20.76 -40.46 0.17
CA GLN A 45 -20.90 -40.58 1.63
C GLN A 45 -21.31 -39.22 2.23
N ARG A 46 -20.62 -38.15 1.85
CA ARG A 46 -20.82 -36.80 2.40
C ARG A 46 -22.17 -36.21 2.03
N LEU A 47 -22.73 -36.52 0.85
CA LEU A 47 -24.10 -36.12 0.49
C LEU A 47 -25.16 -36.66 1.46
N ASN A 48 -24.90 -37.83 2.06
CA ASN A 48 -25.77 -38.44 3.06
C ASN A 48 -25.43 -37.95 4.47
N MET A 49 -24.14 -37.98 4.83
CA MET A 49 -23.65 -37.60 6.16
C MET A 49 -22.16 -37.24 6.15
N VAL A 50 -21.82 -36.18 6.87
CA VAL A 50 -20.45 -35.80 7.23
C VAL A 50 -20.26 -36.11 8.72
N PHE A 51 -19.32 -37.00 9.03
CA PHE A 51 -18.95 -37.35 10.41
C PHE A 51 -18.10 -36.23 11.02
N ILE A 52 -18.73 -35.28 11.72
CA ILE A 52 -18.09 -34.08 12.27
C ILE A 52 -16.93 -34.45 13.21
N GLU A 53 -17.06 -35.54 13.96
CA GLU A 53 -16.05 -36.04 14.90
C GLU A 53 -14.77 -36.51 14.20
N SER A 54 -14.85 -36.84 12.91
CA SER A 54 -13.69 -37.22 12.09
C SER A 54 -12.96 -36.01 11.47
N LEU A 55 -13.56 -34.81 11.54
CA LEU A 55 -12.97 -33.60 11.00
C LEU A 55 -11.93 -33.01 11.97
N PRO A 56 -10.92 -32.30 11.46
CA PRO A 56 -9.98 -31.54 12.28
C PRO A 56 -10.68 -30.52 13.18
N LYS A 57 -10.01 -30.19 14.30
CA LYS A 57 -10.58 -29.38 15.39
C LYS A 57 -11.12 -28.04 14.90
N THR A 58 -10.39 -27.32 14.04
CA THR A 58 -10.82 -26.02 13.51
C THR A 58 -12.15 -26.10 12.75
N VAL A 59 -12.33 -27.13 11.93
CA VAL A 59 -13.56 -27.31 11.14
C VAL A 59 -14.73 -27.72 12.04
N ARG A 60 -14.47 -28.57 13.04
CA ARG A 60 -15.47 -28.96 14.04
C ARG A 60 -15.98 -27.76 14.83
N GLU A 61 -15.06 -26.94 15.32
CA GLU A 61 -15.41 -25.74 16.10
C GLU A 61 -16.09 -24.69 15.22
N ALA A 62 -15.74 -24.57 13.94
CA ALA A 62 -16.49 -23.72 13.00
C ALA A 62 -17.96 -24.17 12.83
N VAL A 63 -18.22 -25.49 12.83
CA VAL A 63 -19.60 -26.02 12.83
C VAL A 63 -20.33 -25.67 14.12
N GLU A 64 -19.63 -25.69 15.27
CA GLU A 64 -20.20 -25.26 16.55
C GLU A 64 -20.55 -23.76 16.53
N VAL A 65 -19.68 -22.91 15.98
CA VAL A 65 -19.92 -21.48 15.78
C VAL A 65 -21.15 -21.27 14.89
N ALA A 66 -21.22 -21.91 13.72
CA ALA A 66 -22.36 -21.77 12.80
C ALA A 66 -23.69 -22.16 13.47
N ARG A 67 -23.70 -23.25 14.25
CA ARG A 67 -24.87 -23.69 15.03
C ARG A 67 -25.24 -22.70 16.12
N ALA A 68 -24.27 -22.09 16.81
CA ALA A 68 -24.52 -21.07 17.83
C ALA A 68 -25.18 -19.81 17.22
N PHE A 69 -24.75 -19.41 16.02
CA PHE A 69 -25.38 -18.34 15.23
C PHE A 69 -26.69 -18.74 14.55
N LYS A 70 -27.13 -20.00 14.70
CA LYS A 70 -28.35 -20.56 14.08
C LYS A 70 -28.35 -20.43 12.54
N VAL A 71 -27.18 -20.61 11.93
CA VAL A 71 -27.03 -20.66 10.47
C VAL A 71 -26.90 -22.11 10.03
N ASP A 72 -27.77 -22.53 9.12
CA ASP A 72 -27.89 -23.94 8.71
C ASP A 72 -26.77 -24.39 7.75
N TYR A 73 -26.05 -23.45 7.14
CA TYR A 73 -25.04 -23.71 6.11
C TYR A 73 -23.69 -23.10 6.47
N LEU A 74 -22.64 -23.92 6.39
CA LEU A 74 -21.25 -23.52 6.54
C LEU A 74 -20.48 -23.96 5.29
N TRP A 75 -19.82 -23.01 4.63
CA TRP A 75 -18.95 -23.30 3.51
C TRP A 75 -17.52 -23.54 4.00
N VAL A 76 -16.95 -24.67 3.61
CA VAL A 76 -15.57 -25.07 3.89
C VAL A 76 -14.97 -25.59 2.59
N ASP A 77 -13.94 -24.90 2.09
CA ASP A 77 -13.27 -25.16 0.82
C ASP A 77 -12.94 -26.64 0.57
N ALA A 78 -12.26 -27.30 1.51
CA ALA A 78 -11.81 -28.68 1.40
C ALA A 78 -12.97 -29.68 1.45
N ILE A 79 -14.14 -29.28 1.97
CA ILE A 79 -15.35 -30.12 1.96
C ILE A 79 -16.15 -29.91 0.68
N TYR A 80 -16.28 -28.66 0.24
CA TYR A 80 -17.15 -28.29 -0.87
C TYR A 80 -16.52 -28.58 -2.23
N ILE A 81 -15.22 -28.30 -2.37
CA ILE A 81 -14.45 -28.52 -3.61
C ILE A 81 -13.86 -29.92 -3.56
N LYS A 82 -14.09 -30.73 -4.60
CA LYS A 82 -13.47 -32.05 -4.72
C LYS A 82 -11.95 -31.91 -4.87
N GLN A 83 -11.23 -32.73 -4.14
CA GLN A 83 -9.77 -32.75 -4.10
C GLN A 83 -9.26 -34.00 -4.81
N VAL A 84 -8.29 -33.84 -5.71
CA VAL A 84 -7.61 -34.93 -6.39
C VAL A 84 -6.17 -35.03 -5.90
N ALA A 85 -5.64 -36.25 -5.81
CA ALA A 85 -4.26 -36.48 -5.34
C ALA A 85 -3.22 -36.04 -6.39
N GLU A 86 -3.52 -36.28 -7.68
CA GLU A 86 -2.65 -35.97 -8.81
C GLU A 86 -3.49 -35.59 -10.04
N GLY A 87 -2.89 -34.80 -10.94
CA GLY A 87 -3.49 -34.44 -12.22
C GLY A 87 -4.39 -33.20 -12.18
N LYS A 88 -5.16 -33.02 -13.27
CA LYS A 88 -6.03 -31.87 -13.47
C LYS A 88 -7.24 -31.95 -12.54
N ASN A 89 -7.51 -30.90 -11.75
CA ASN A 89 -8.67 -30.83 -10.89
C ASN A 89 -9.76 -29.95 -11.52
N GLU A 90 -10.68 -30.56 -12.26
CA GLU A 90 -11.77 -29.86 -12.95
C GLU A 90 -12.74 -29.15 -12.00
N ASP A 91 -12.92 -29.71 -10.79
CA ASP A 91 -13.77 -29.11 -9.77
C ASP A 91 -13.14 -27.84 -9.23
N TRP A 92 -11.84 -27.89 -8.93
CA TRP A 92 -11.08 -26.72 -8.51
C TRP A 92 -11.02 -25.64 -9.59
N GLU A 93 -10.82 -25.99 -10.87
CA GLU A 93 -10.85 -25.04 -11.99
C GLU A 93 -12.20 -24.33 -12.14
N ARG A 94 -13.30 -25.01 -11.81
CA ARG A 94 -14.65 -24.45 -11.87
C ARG A 94 -14.98 -23.58 -10.65
N GLU A 95 -14.58 -24.01 -9.46
CA GLU A 95 -14.95 -23.35 -8.20
C GLU A 95 -14.03 -22.17 -7.85
N LEU A 96 -12.76 -22.21 -8.24
CA LEU A 96 -11.79 -21.14 -7.99
C LEU A 96 -12.26 -19.74 -8.44
N PRO A 97 -12.72 -19.54 -9.69
CA PRO A 97 -13.11 -18.21 -10.18
C PRO A 97 -14.32 -17.63 -9.44
N ILE A 98 -15.09 -18.47 -8.73
CA ILE A 98 -16.28 -18.06 -8.00
C ILE A 98 -16.06 -18.00 -6.48
N MET A 99 -14.91 -18.43 -5.95
CA MET A 99 -14.60 -18.37 -4.51
C MET A 99 -14.79 -16.97 -3.92
N GLY A 100 -14.41 -15.92 -4.67
CA GLY A 100 -14.65 -14.55 -4.23
C GLY A 100 -16.13 -14.19 -4.03
N ARG A 101 -17.01 -14.73 -4.88
CA ARG A 101 -18.46 -14.59 -4.74
C ARG A 101 -18.97 -15.34 -3.50
N VAL A 102 -18.34 -16.47 -3.15
CA VAL A 102 -18.70 -17.22 -1.94
C VAL A 102 -18.40 -16.40 -0.69
N TYR A 103 -17.19 -15.86 -0.56
CA TYR A 103 -16.85 -15.06 0.63
C TYR A 103 -17.67 -13.76 0.72
N SER A 104 -17.86 -13.05 -0.41
CA SER A 104 -18.64 -11.80 -0.43
C SER A 104 -20.12 -11.93 -0.14
N ARG A 105 -20.74 -13.07 -0.47
CA ARG A 105 -22.15 -13.36 -0.18
C ARG A 105 -22.38 -14.08 1.14
N SER A 106 -21.32 -14.50 1.83
CA SER A 106 -21.44 -15.06 3.17
C SER A 106 -22.00 -14.00 4.15
N LEU A 107 -22.73 -14.45 5.16
CA LEU A 107 -23.21 -13.59 6.23
C LEU A 107 -22.04 -12.92 6.95
N PHE A 108 -21.01 -13.71 7.23
CA PHE A 108 -19.66 -13.31 7.59
C PHE A 108 -18.71 -14.49 7.37
N THR A 109 -17.41 -14.21 7.32
CA THR A 109 -16.34 -15.22 7.31
C THR A 109 -15.78 -15.41 8.71
N ILE A 110 -15.67 -16.66 9.16
CA ILE A 110 -14.87 -17.04 10.33
C ILE A 110 -13.42 -17.12 9.87
N ALA A 111 -12.53 -16.30 10.42
CA ALA A 111 -11.10 -16.38 10.15
C ALA A 111 -10.37 -16.99 11.35
N ALA A 112 -9.81 -18.19 11.18
CA ALA A 112 -9.06 -18.92 12.21
C ALA A 112 -7.63 -18.35 12.41
N SER A 113 -7.50 -17.05 12.69
CA SER A 113 -6.22 -16.34 12.76
C SER A 113 -5.28 -16.83 13.85
N GLY A 114 -5.80 -17.35 14.97
CA GLY A 114 -4.98 -17.97 16.01
C GLY A 114 -4.46 -19.37 15.67
N ALA A 115 -4.86 -19.95 14.53
CA ALA A 115 -4.51 -21.31 14.14
C ALA A 115 -3.56 -21.35 12.93
N ASN A 116 -2.41 -21.98 13.11
CA ASN A 116 -1.46 -22.27 12.02
C ASN A 116 -1.78 -23.58 11.27
N SER A 117 -2.78 -24.36 11.70
CA SER A 117 -3.19 -25.64 11.12
C SER A 117 -4.64 -25.97 11.48
N SER A 118 -5.29 -26.82 10.69
CA SER A 118 -6.67 -27.28 10.92
C SER A 118 -6.83 -28.11 12.19
N ALA A 119 -5.72 -28.60 12.76
CA ALA A 119 -5.69 -29.34 14.01
C ALA A 119 -5.76 -28.45 15.26
N THR A 120 -5.45 -27.15 15.17
CA THR A 120 -5.27 -26.26 16.34
C THR A 120 -6.60 -25.91 17.02
N GLY A 121 -7.64 -25.63 16.23
CA GLY A 121 -8.93 -25.15 16.71
C GLY A 121 -9.07 -23.62 16.65
N LEU A 122 -10.30 -23.13 16.83
CA LEU A 122 -10.69 -21.74 17.04
C LEU A 122 -10.69 -21.36 18.53
N PHE A 123 -11.06 -22.29 19.42
CA PHE A 123 -11.24 -21.97 20.83
C PHE A 123 -9.91 -22.02 21.59
N HIS A 124 -9.19 -20.90 21.54
CA HIS A 124 -7.95 -20.68 22.28
C HIS A 124 -8.25 -20.30 23.75
N GLY A 125 -7.38 -20.73 24.68
CA GLY A 125 -7.44 -20.28 26.07
C GLY A 125 -6.81 -18.89 26.21
N SER A 126 -7.50 -17.96 26.87
CA SER A 126 -6.97 -16.62 27.13
C SER A 126 -5.91 -16.67 28.24
N GLU A 127 -4.63 -16.56 27.88
CA GLU A 127 -3.59 -16.30 28.86
C GLU A 127 -3.50 -14.79 29.11
N ALA A 128 -4.10 -14.32 30.22
CA ALA A 128 -4.08 -12.92 30.63
C ALA A 128 -2.67 -12.32 30.79
N ALA A 129 -1.63 -13.17 30.86
CA ALA A 129 -0.23 -12.78 31.01
C ALA A 129 0.47 -12.33 29.71
N ARG A 130 -0.16 -12.49 28.52
CA ARG A 130 0.49 -12.16 27.24
C ARG A 130 0.71 -10.67 27.00
N TRP A 131 -0.09 -9.81 27.63
CA TRP A 131 -0.05 -8.37 27.38
C TRP A 131 0.51 -7.64 28.61
N PRO A 132 1.75 -7.10 28.56
CA PRO A 132 2.28 -6.33 29.67
C PRO A 132 1.40 -5.09 29.87
N VAL A 133 1.04 -4.77 31.10
CA VAL A 133 0.37 -3.50 31.41
C VAL A 133 1.31 -2.36 31.02
N GLN A 134 0.86 -1.39 30.21
CA GLN A 134 1.65 -0.20 29.98
C GLN A 134 1.56 0.71 31.20
N ASP A 135 2.70 1.06 31.78
CA ASP A 135 2.80 2.05 32.85
C ASP A 135 2.66 3.47 32.26
N TYR A 136 1.70 4.25 32.76
CA TYR A 136 1.64 5.70 32.53
C TYR A 136 1.41 6.44 33.85
N ILE A 137 2.06 7.61 34.00
CA ILE A 137 1.98 8.50 35.16
C ILE A 137 0.97 9.61 34.86
N TRP A 138 0.01 9.85 35.75
CA TRP A 138 -0.87 11.02 35.73
C TRP A 138 -0.60 11.92 36.94
N GLN A 139 -0.66 13.25 36.75
CA GLN A 139 -0.54 14.25 37.82
C GLN A 139 -1.85 15.04 37.93
N ASP A 140 -2.37 15.17 39.15
CA ASP A 140 -3.59 15.92 39.49
C ASP A 140 -3.27 17.40 39.70
N GLU A 141 -3.92 18.30 38.96
CA GLU A 141 -3.70 19.75 39.06
C GLU A 141 -4.35 20.40 40.31
N ASN A 142 -5.19 19.69 41.07
CA ASN A 142 -5.92 20.27 42.21
C ASN A 142 -5.48 19.79 43.61
N ARG A 143 -4.26 19.23 43.74
CA ARG A 143 -3.66 18.93 45.06
C ARG A 143 -2.41 19.78 45.31
N SER A 144 -2.58 20.79 46.17
CA SER A 144 -1.47 21.56 46.72
C SER A 144 -0.71 20.75 47.78
N GLY A 145 0.35 20.05 47.34
CA GLY A 145 1.45 19.54 48.18
C GLY A 145 1.47 18.03 48.40
N ASP A 146 2.36 17.33 47.67
CA ASP A 146 2.84 15.95 47.84
C ASP A 146 1.81 14.86 48.20
N LEU A 147 1.20 14.29 47.16
CA LEU A 147 0.50 13.01 47.18
C LEU A 147 0.79 12.25 45.87
N ASP A 148 2.03 11.77 45.72
CA ASP A 148 2.38 10.80 44.69
C ASP A 148 1.72 9.44 44.98
N SER A 149 1.30 8.78 43.89
CA SER A 149 0.80 7.41 43.77
C SER A 149 -0.69 7.16 44.02
N PHE A 150 -1.53 7.52 43.04
CA PHE A 150 -2.56 6.59 42.60
C PHE A 150 -2.22 6.13 41.18
N THR A 151 -1.87 4.84 41.05
CA THR A 151 -1.52 4.19 39.79
C THR A 151 -2.78 3.63 39.15
N THR A 152 -3.11 4.07 37.94
CA THR A 152 -4.14 3.43 37.12
C THR A 152 -3.46 2.60 36.06
N PHE A 153 -3.63 1.28 36.15
CA PHE A 153 -3.08 0.32 35.20
C PHE A 153 -4.00 0.26 33.98
N LYS A 154 -3.53 0.70 32.80
CA LYS A 154 -4.24 0.43 31.54
C LYS A 154 -3.66 -0.86 30.95
N ALA A 155 -4.43 -1.93 30.95
CA ALA A 155 -4.04 -3.16 30.26
C ALA A 155 -3.72 -2.83 28.80
N THR A 156 -2.59 -3.32 28.29
CA THR A 156 -2.32 -3.27 26.85
C THR A 156 -3.38 -4.11 26.17
N LEU A 157 -4.25 -3.47 25.39
CA LEU A 157 -5.26 -4.18 24.62
C LEU A 157 -4.59 -4.88 23.44
N PRO A 158 -5.09 -6.06 23.05
CA PRO A 158 -4.66 -6.75 21.85
C PRO A 158 -4.61 -5.84 20.62
N ASN A 159 -3.43 -5.70 20.03
CA ASN A 159 -3.20 -4.84 18.86
C ASN A 159 -3.68 -5.57 17.59
N TRP A 160 -4.51 -4.89 16.78
CA TRP A 160 -5.00 -5.39 15.48
C TRP A 160 -3.89 -5.97 14.58
N ASN A 161 -2.77 -5.26 14.47
CA ASN A 161 -1.63 -5.68 13.64
C ASN A 161 -1.05 -7.01 14.14
N LEU A 162 -0.89 -7.18 15.46
CA LEU A 162 -0.34 -8.42 16.02
C LEU A 162 -1.33 -9.58 15.93
N ALA A 163 -2.58 -9.36 16.30
CA ALA A 163 -3.59 -10.42 16.40
C ALA A 163 -4.16 -10.85 15.03
N VAL A 164 -4.28 -9.91 14.09
CA VAL A 164 -4.90 -10.14 12.77
C VAL A 164 -3.87 -10.08 11.65
N GLU A 165 -3.14 -8.98 11.47
CA GLU A 165 -2.28 -8.79 10.29
C GLU A 165 -1.07 -9.74 10.29
N ARG A 166 -0.45 -10.01 11.44
CA ARG A 166 0.70 -10.93 11.56
C ARG A 166 0.31 -12.38 11.82
N SER A 167 -0.98 -12.68 11.81
CA SER A 167 -1.50 -14.02 12.06
C SER A 167 -0.98 -15.03 11.03
N ALA A 168 -0.82 -16.30 11.43
CA ALA A 168 -0.36 -17.35 10.51
C ALA A 168 -1.31 -17.50 9.31
N LEU A 169 -2.59 -17.17 9.52
CA LEU A 169 -3.61 -17.14 8.49
C LEU A 169 -3.36 -16.01 7.49
N SER A 170 -3.19 -14.76 7.97
CA SER A 170 -2.98 -13.60 7.10
C SER A 170 -1.71 -13.68 6.25
N ASN A 171 -0.68 -14.41 6.69
CA ASN A 171 0.55 -14.62 5.91
C ASN A 171 0.38 -15.54 4.68
N ARG A 172 -0.81 -16.10 4.43
CA ARG A 172 -1.10 -16.95 3.27
C ARG A 172 -1.74 -16.11 2.17
N GLY A 173 -1.14 -16.11 0.97
CA GLY A 173 -1.68 -15.34 -0.17
C GLY A 173 -3.14 -15.65 -0.52
N TRP A 174 -3.63 -16.87 -0.27
CA TRP A 174 -5.03 -17.24 -0.47
C TRP A 174 -6.00 -16.49 0.45
N VAL A 175 -5.60 -16.24 1.71
CA VAL A 175 -6.44 -15.63 2.76
C VAL A 175 -6.80 -14.19 2.43
N MET A 176 -6.00 -13.52 1.60
CA MET A 176 -6.30 -12.17 1.12
C MET A 176 -7.66 -12.10 0.42
N GLN A 177 -7.99 -13.07 -0.46
CA GLN A 177 -9.29 -13.14 -1.12
C GLN A 177 -10.42 -13.44 -0.12
N GLU A 178 -10.15 -14.31 0.86
CA GLU A 178 -11.12 -14.75 1.86
C GLU A 178 -11.53 -13.62 2.81
N ARG A 179 -10.59 -12.71 3.12
CA ARG A 179 -10.79 -11.56 4.00
C ARG A 179 -11.30 -10.32 3.27
N MET A 180 -10.66 -9.92 2.17
CA MET A 180 -10.97 -8.67 1.47
C MET A 180 -12.35 -8.69 0.81
N LEU A 181 -12.77 -9.86 0.32
CA LEU A 181 -14.07 -9.99 -0.34
C LEU A 181 -15.21 -10.24 0.64
N ALA A 182 -14.92 -10.71 1.85
CA ALA A 182 -15.96 -10.92 2.84
C ALA A 182 -16.57 -9.58 3.25
N SER A 183 -17.90 -9.51 3.21
CA SER A 183 -18.62 -8.30 3.66
C SER A 183 -18.35 -7.98 5.14
N ARG A 184 -18.06 -9.04 5.91
CA ARG A 184 -17.81 -9.06 7.35
C ARG A 184 -16.87 -10.21 7.66
N THR A 185 -15.84 -9.97 8.46
CA THR A 185 -14.92 -11.00 8.94
C THR A 185 -14.84 -10.97 10.45
N LEU A 186 -15.04 -12.14 11.07
CA LEU A 186 -14.86 -12.36 12.49
C LEU A 186 -13.57 -13.18 12.67
N PHE A 187 -12.52 -12.52 13.14
CA PHE A 187 -11.23 -13.15 13.40
C PHE A 187 -11.25 -13.80 14.78
N TRP A 188 -11.07 -15.10 14.78
CA TRP A 188 -10.75 -15.88 15.97
C TRP A 188 -9.24 -15.89 16.15
N THR A 189 -8.75 -15.05 17.04
CA THR A 189 -7.32 -14.91 17.35
C THR A 189 -7.02 -15.57 18.69
N GLU A 190 -5.73 -15.74 19.02
CA GLU A 190 -5.34 -16.15 20.37
C GLU A 190 -5.56 -15.02 21.41
N ASP A 191 -5.76 -13.79 20.93
CA ASP A 191 -5.85 -12.57 21.71
C ASP A 191 -7.29 -12.02 21.76
N GLY A 192 -8.29 -12.85 21.47
CA GLY A 192 -9.70 -12.47 21.48
C GLY A 192 -10.34 -12.37 20.09
N LEU A 193 -11.60 -11.94 20.08
CA LEU A 193 -12.35 -11.74 18.85
C LEU A 193 -12.11 -10.36 18.26
N PHE A 194 -11.83 -10.33 16.96
CA PHE A 194 -11.77 -9.09 16.19
C PHE A 194 -12.79 -9.10 15.07
N TRP A 195 -13.35 -7.94 14.78
CA TRP A 195 -14.38 -7.72 13.79
C TRP A 195 -13.92 -6.71 12.75
N GLU A 196 -14.09 -7.05 11.48
CA GLU A 196 -13.95 -6.13 10.36
C GLU A 196 -15.22 -6.17 9.52
N CYS A 197 -15.73 -5.01 9.16
CA CYS A 197 -16.73 -4.89 8.09
C CYS A 197 -16.43 -3.65 7.24
N GLY A 198 -17.23 -3.38 6.20
CA GLY A 198 -17.03 -2.20 5.36
C GLY A 198 -17.02 -0.84 6.10
N TYR A 199 -17.58 -0.76 7.30
CA TYR A 199 -17.75 0.51 8.04
C TYR A 199 -16.78 0.70 9.19
N LEU A 200 -16.44 -0.34 9.94
CA LEU A 200 -15.63 -0.22 11.15
C LEU A 200 -14.73 -1.43 11.37
N ARG A 201 -13.73 -1.26 12.23
CA ARG A 201 -13.01 -2.33 12.90
C ARG A 201 -13.34 -2.27 14.39
N ALA A 202 -13.49 -3.43 15.02
CA ALA A 202 -13.76 -3.56 16.44
C ALA A 202 -13.08 -4.81 16.99
N SER A 203 -13.04 -4.94 18.31
CA SER A 203 -12.65 -6.16 19.02
C SER A 203 -13.63 -6.42 20.16
N GLU A 204 -13.46 -7.55 20.85
CA GLU A 204 -14.18 -7.83 22.10
C GLU A 204 -13.86 -6.83 23.21
N PHE A 205 -12.81 -6.02 23.05
CA PHE A 205 -12.36 -5.01 24.00
C PHE A 205 -12.65 -3.57 23.56
N GLU A 206 -12.66 -3.30 22.25
CA GLU A 206 -12.80 -1.96 21.69
C GLU A 206 -13.94 -1.92 20.66
N SER A 207 -14.92 -1.04 20.89
CA SER A 207 -16.08 -0.90 20.01
C SER A 207 -15.76 -0.26 18.65
N GLU A 208 -14.67 0.49 18.57
CA GLU A 208 -14.21 1.15 17.35
C GLU A 208 -12.68 1.30 17.39
N ILE A 209 -12.02 0.69 16.41
CA ILE A 209 -10.58 0.77 16.18
C ILE A 209 -10.39 1.75 15.01
N PRO A 210 -9.75 2.92 15.22
CA PRO A 210 -9.64 3.96 14.19
C PRO A 210 -9.06 3.44 12.89
N ARG A 211 -9.71 3.82 11.78
CA ARG A 211 -9.08 3.84 10.44
C ARG A 211 -8.36 5.18 10.36
N ALA A 212 -7.13 5.24 9.88
CA ALA A 212 -6.42 6.52 9.80
C ALA A 212 -7.24 7.52 8.95
N ASP A 213 -7.74 8.60 9.57
CA ASP A 213 -8.59 9.62 8.94
C ASP A 213 -7.78 10.47 7.93
N GLN A 214 -8.30 10.65 6.71
CA GLN A 214 -7.72 11.49 5.67
C GLN A 214 -8.09 12.97 5.88
N ASN A 215 -7.14 13.76 6.42
CA ASN A 215 -7.06 15.20 6.19
C ASN A 215 -5.82 15.47 5.31
N TYR A 216 -5.98 16.29 4.27
CA TYR A 216 -4.86 16.64 3.39
C TYR A 216 -3.81 17.46 4.14
N PRO A 217 -2.51 17.18 3.94
CA PRO A 217 -1.48 18.02 4.50
C PRO A 217 -1.49 19.38 3.80
N THR A 218 -1.48 20.45 4.59
CA THR A 218 -1.06 21.78 4.18
C THR A 218 0.35 21.74 3.57
N LEU A 219 0.71 22.73 2.75
CA LEU A 219 2.08 22.83 2.22
C LEU A 219 3.16 22.89 3.33
N VAL A 220 2.81 23.44 4.49
CA VAL A 220 3.68 23.41 5.67
C VAL A 220 3.88 21.99 6.17
N GLU A 221 2.81 21.17 6.17
CA GLU A 221 2.89 19.75 6.48
C GLU A 221 3.67 18.98 5.40
N LEU A 222 3.55 19.32 4.12
CA LEU A 222 4.37 18.73 3.04
C LEU A 222 5.87 19.04 3.21
N VAL A 223 6.21 20.30 3.50
CA VAL A 223 7.60 20.69 3.84
C VAL A 223 8.10 19.91 5.07
N ASN A 224 7.24 19.66 6.05
CA ASN A 224 7.58 18.86 7.22
C ASN A 224 7.76 17.36 6.91
N THR A 225 7.20 16.87 5.79
CA THR A 225 7.32 15.47 5.34
C THR A 225 8.44 15.21 4.34
N MET A 226 9.06 16.25 3.76
CA MET A 226 10.20 16.09 2.84
C MET A 226 11.34 15.31 3.52
N SER A 227 11.56 14.07 3.08
CA SER A 227 12.67 13.23 3.52
C SER A 227 13.87 13.46 2.58
N ILE A 228 14.74 14.41 2.94
CA ILE A 228 15.98 14.64 2.20
C ILE A 228 17.02 13.62 2.71
N ASP A 229 17.51 12.76 1.83
CA ASP A 229 18.34 11.59 2.15
C ASP A 229 19.66 11.90 2.88
N GLY A 230 20.03 11.02 3.82
CA GLY A 230 21.42 10.79 4.24
C GLY A 230 22.07 11.75 5.25
N ALA A 231 22.22 11.28 6.50
CA ALA A 231 23.18 11.73 7.54
C ALA A 231 23.18 13.19 8.04
N THR A 232 22.38 14.11 7.48
CA THR A 232 22.20 15.48 8.02
C THR A 232 20.71 15.90 8.08
N SER A 233 19.84 14.96 8.44
CA SER A 233 18.37 15.08 8.33
C SER A 233 17.71 16.16 9.21
N ARG A 234 18.34 16.57 10.31
CA ARG A 234 17.84 17.68 11.14
C ARG A 234 18.38 19.04 10.68
N SER A 235 19.66 19.14 10.31
CA SER A 235 20.26 20.45 9.98
C SER A 235 19.81 20.98 8.63
N GLN A 236 19.52 20.12 7.65
CA GLN A 236 19.00 20.55 6.36
C GLN A 236 17.53 20.99 6.45
N ARG A 237 16.70 20.24 7.18
CA ARG A 237 15.32 20.63 7.50
C ARG A 237 15.28 21.93 8.30
N GLU A 238 16.09 22.07 9.34
CA GLU A 238 16.19 23.33 10.10
C GLU A 238 16.79 24.45 9.24
N GLY A 239 17.71 24.14 8.33
CA GLY A 239 18.22 25.10 7.35
C GLY A 239 17.13 25.60 6.41
N TRP A 240 16.28 24.70 5.91
CA TRP A 240 15.12 25.01 5.09
C TRP A 240 14.07 25.83 5.83
N LEU A 241 13.71 25.39 7.04
CA LEU A 241 12.75 26.08 7.88
C LEU A 241 13.31 27.45 8.32
N SER A 242 14.61 27.57 8.52
CA SER A 242 15.28 28.85 8.78
C SER A 242 15.32 29.75 7.55
N GLN A 243 15.44 29.20 6.33
CA GLN A 243 15.31 29.99 5.11
C GLN A 243 13.86 30.43 4.84
N LEU A 244 12.90 29.57 5.18
CA LEU A 244 11.46 29.81 4.98
C LEU A 244 10.91 30.84 5.96
N TYR A 245 11.23 30.68 7.24
CA TYR A 245 10.66 31.46 8.34
C TYR A 245 11.63 32.51 8.92
N GLY A 246 12.88 32.55 8.46
CA GLY A 246 13.93 33.35 9.08
C GLY A 246 14.44 32.74 10.40
N GLN A 247 14.96 33.57 11.30
CA GLN A 247 15.28 33.11 12.65
C GLN A 247 13.98 32.86 13.43
N GLU A 248 13.91 31.74 14.14
CA GLU A 248 12.82 31.41 15.04
C GLU A 248 12.65 32.56 16.06
N GLN A 249 11.42 33.07 16.19
CA GLN A 249 11.12 34.13 17.15
C GLN A 249 11.41 33.62 18.56
N THR A 250 11.64 34.54 19.50
CA THR A 250 11.96 34.18 20.90
C THR A 250 10.83 33.43 21.61
N ASP A 251 9.61 33.44 21.06
CA ASP A 251 8.43 32.71 21.53
C ASP A 251 8.20 31.36 20.80
N GLY A 252 9.13 30.94 19.93
CA GLY A 252 9.02 29.71 19.13
C GLY A 252 8.12 29.83 17.90
N THR A 253 7.54 31.00 17.62
CA THR A 253 6.70 31.20 16.44
C THR A 253 7.54 31.35 15.16
N ARG A 254 7.03 30.79 14.07
CA ARG A 254 7.63 30.80 12.74
C ARG A 254 6.73 31.60 11.80
N VAL A 255 7.23 32.74 11.29
CA VAL A 255 6.47 33.66 10.43
C VAL A 255 7.03 33.61 9.02
N LEU A 256 6.22 33.21 8.05
CA LEU A 256 6.62 33.19 6.64
C LEU A 256 6.85 34.63 6.18
N GLN A 257 8.08 34.95 5.80
CA GLN A 257 8.42 36.30 5.33
C GLN A 257 7.87 36.49 3.91
N PRO A 258 7.06 37.54 3.66
CA PRO A 258 6.56 37.83 2.31
C PRO A 258 7.71 38.17 1.37
N ASP A 259 7.53 37.90 0.08
CA ASP A 259 8.48 38.22 -0.99
C ASP A 259 9.85 37.53 -0.97
N THR A 260 10.03 36.50 -0.14
CA THR A 260 11.21 35.63 -0.21
C THR A 260 11.12 34.68 -1.41
N VAL A 261 12.26 34.11 -1.82
CA VAL A 261 12.29 33.08 -2.86
C VAL A 261 11.41 31.90 -2.47
N GLN A 262 11.52 31.48 -1.21
CA GLN A 262 10.79 30.34 -0.67
C GLN A 262 9.29 30.61 -0.53
N SER A 263 8.88 31.82 -0.11
CA SER A 263 7.44 32.17 -0.10
C SER A 263 6.86 32.19 -1.51
N ARG A 264 7.62 32.67 -2.51
CA ARG A 264 7.20 32.66 -3.92
C ARG A 264 7.11 31.25 -4.49
N GLN A 265 8.04 30.35 -4.13
CA GLN A 265 7.95 28.92 -4.49
C GLN A 265 6.68 28.30 -3.92
N LEU A 266 6.38 28.56 -2.64
CA LEU A 266 5.16 28.10 -2.00
C LEU A 266 3.92 28.66 -2.70
N ASP A 267 3.88 29.96 -3.02
CA ASP A 267 2.73 30.57 -3.70
C ASP A 267 2.47 29.96 -5.07
N ILE A 268 3.52 29.65 -5.84
CA ILE A 268 3.41 29.00 -7.14
C ILE A 268 2.82 27.59 -6.98
N LEU A 269 3.40 26.77 -6.10
CA LEU A 269 2.96 25.38 -5.91
C LEU A 269 1.59 25.31 -5.23
N ASN A 270 1.29 26.18 -4.27
CA ASN A 270 -0.05 26.31 -3.67
C ASN A 270 -1.08 26.71 -4.73
N GLY A 271 -0.71 27.66 -5.58
CA GLY A 271 -1.52 28.08 -6.71
C GLY A 271 -1.82 26.91 -7.65
N LEU A 272 -0.83 26.08 -7.94
CA LEU A 272 -0.96 24.90 -8.78
C LEU A 272 -1.86 23.83 -8.15
N ILE A 273 -1.57 23.36 -6.94
CA ILE A 273 -2.34 22.28 -6.28
C ILE A 273 -3.75 22.71 -5.88
N SER A 274 -3.97 24.02 -5.65
CA SER A 274 -5.30 24.59 -5.41
C SER A 274 -6.02 24.98 -6.71
N PHE A 275 -5.45 24.67 -7.88
CA PHE A 275 -5.98 25.01 -9.21
C PHE A 275 -6.26 26.51 -9.45
N ARG A 276 -5.60 27.40 -8.69
CA ARG A 276 -5.68 28.86 -8.84
C ARG A 276 -4.72 29.39 -9.91
N VAL A 277 -3.71 28.61 -10.28
CA VAL A 277 -2.71 28.93 -11.29
C VAL A 277 -2.63 27.77 -12.28
N SER A 278 -2.62 28.07 -13.58
CA SER A 278 -2.50 27.03 -14.60
C SER A 278 -1.11 26.36 -14.57
N PRO A 279 -0.97 25.09 -15.01
CA PRO A 279 0.34 24.45 -15.09
C PRO A 279 1.38 25.22 -15.91
N ALA A 280 0.95 25.81 -17.04
CA ALA A 280 1.82 26.64 -17.89
C ALA A 280 2.27 27.93 -17.19
N ASP A 281 1.37 28.61 -16.48
CA ASP A 281 1.72 29.81 -15.70
C ASP A 281 2.63 29.47 -14.53
N ALA A 282 2.39 28.33 -13.86
CA ALA A 282 3.22 27.84 -12.78
C ALA A 282 4.63 27.50 -13.27
N ALA A 283 4.75 26.84 -14.44
CA ALA A 283 6.02 26.53 -15.10
C ALA A 283 6.78 27.82 -15.48
N SER A 284 6.10 28.79 -16.08
CA SER A 284 6.70 30.08 -16.45
C SER A 284 7.19 30.87 -15.22
N LYS A 285 6.37 30.96 -14.18
CA LYS A 285 6.74 31.62 -12.91
C LYS A 285 7.91 30.91 -12.23
N THR A 286 7.90 29.57 -12.25
CA THR A 286 9.00 28.74 -11.73
C THR A 286 10.29 29.03 -12.49
N ALA A 287 10.27 29.00 -13.82
CA ALA A 287 11.45 29.27 -14.63
C ALA A 287 12.01 30.68 -14.39
N SER A 288 11.13 31.69 -14.31
CA SER A 288 11.54 33.06 -13.99
C SER A 288 12.16 33.18 -12.60
N LEU A 289 11.60 32.49 -11.59
CA LEU A 289 12.11 32.49 -10.22
C LEU A 289 13.47 31.80 -10.14
N VAL A 290 13.61 30.63 -10.77
CA VAL A 290 14.84 29.83 -10.77
C VAL A 290 15.97 30.56 -11.50
N LEU A 291 15.70 31.18 -12.65
CA LEU A 291 16.73 31.87 -13.45
C LEU A 291 17.07 33.30 -12.97
N SER A 292 16.34 33.83 -11.99
CA SER A 292 16.62 35.16 -11.42
C SER A 292 17.64 35.14 -10.27
N HIS A 293 18.18 33.98 -9.91
CA HIS A 293 19.08 33.80 -8.76
C HIS A 293 20.38 33.11 -9.16
N ALA A 294 21.46 33.38 -8.41
CA ALA A 294 22.77 32.75 -8.66
C ALA A 294 22.81 31.28 -8.22
N ASP A 295 22.08 30.94 -7.16
CA ASP A 295 21.95 29.57 -6.62
C ASP A 295 20.70 28.88 -7.20
N VAL A 296 20.81 28.51 -8.46
CA VAL A 296 19.73 27.91 -9.24
C VAL A 296 19.45 26.47 -8.77
N GLU A 297 20.50 25.75 -8.34
CA GLU A 297 20.41 24.35 -7.91
C GLU A 297 19.51 24.20 -6.68
N THR A 298 19.76 24.98 -5.63
CA THR A 298 18.98 24.92 -4.39
C THR A 298 17.50 25.22 -4.66
N ILE A 299 17.22 26.25 -5.46
CA ILE A 299 15.83 26.62 -5.78
C ILE A 299 15.14 25.50 -6.56
N TRP A 300 15.84 24.87 -7.51
CA TRP A 300 15.29 23.77 -8.29
C TRP A 300 15.07 22.49 -7.47
N LEU A 301 16.05 22.13 -6.62
CA LEU A 301 15.96 21.04 -5.66
C LEU A 301 14.71 21.18 -4.79
N ASN A 302 14.44 22.41 -4.34
CA ASN A 302 13.32 22.69 -3.47
C ASN A 302 11.97 22.42 -4.14
N ILE A 303 11.81 22.89 -5.38
CA ILE A 303 10.59 22.68 -6.16
C ILE A 303 10.39 21.21 -6.46
N THR A 304 11.46 20.53 -6.88
CA THR A 304 11.44 19.10 -7.16
C THR A 304 11.03 18.28 -5.95
N GLY A 305 11.64 18.54 -4.79
CA GLY A 305 11.31 17.82 -3.56
C GLY A 305 9.86 18.05 -3.11
N LEU A 306 9.31 19.24 -3.32
CA LEU A 306 7.89 19.52 -3.04
C LEU A 306 6.96 18.79 -4.01
N VAL A 307 7.30 18.69 -5.29
CA VAL A 307 6.51 17.92 -6.28
C VAL A 307 6.48 16.44 -5.91
N ILE A 308 7.64 15.86 -5.59
CA ILE A 308 7.74 14.45 -5.16
C ILE A 308 6.96 14.23 -3.86
N SER A 309 7.14 15.09 -2.86
CA SER A 309 6.42 14.98 -1.59
C SER A 309 4.90 15.11 -1.76
N ALA A 310 4.44 15.97 -2.67
CA ALA A 310 3.02 16.08 -3.00
C ALA A 310 2.50 14.78 -3.66
N ALA A 311 3.26 14.22 -4.61
CA ALA A 311 2.93 12.94 -5.25
C ALA A 311 2.89 11.76 -4.25
N GLU A 312 3.72 11.77 -3.21
CA GLU A 312 3.69 10.75 -2.15
C GLU A 312 2.52 10.93 -1.18
N THR A 313 2.09 12.15 -0.91
CA THR A 313 1.24 12.42 0.27
C THR A 313 -0.21 12.73 -0.09
N ILE A 314 -0.49 13.21 -1.30
CA ILE A 314 -1.83 13.59 -1.74
C ILE A 314 -2.47 12.46 -2.56
N ASP A 315 -3.56 11.88 -2.04
CA ASP A 315 -4.34 10.80 -2.68
C ASP A 315 -5.48 11.40 -3.55
N GLU A 316 -5.13 12.31 -4.48
CA GLU A 316 -6.07 12.90 -5.45
C GLU A 316 -5.49 12.89 -6.87
N GLU A 317 -6.20 12.26 -7.80
CA GLU A 317 -5.77 12.16 -9.20
C GLU A 317 -5.67 13.54 -9.89
N GLN A 318 -6.56 14.48 -9.56
CA GLN A 318 -6.57 15.82 -10.15
C GLN A 318 -5.30 16.61 -9.79
N VAL A 319 -4.84 16.48 -8.55
CA VAL A 319 -3.59 17.12 -8.09
C VAL A 319 -2.40 16.47 -8.79
N SER A 320 -2.38 15.14 -8.89
CA SER A 320 -1.34 14.43 -9.66
C SER A 320 -1.31 14.85 -11.13
N ALA A 321 -2.48 14.97 -11.78
CA ALA A 321 -2.59 15.45 -13.15
C ALA A 321 -2.03 16.87 -13.32
N ALA A 322 -2.36 17.79 -12.42
CA ALA A 322 -1.82 19.15 -12.46
C ALA A 322 -0.30 19.20 -12.26
N LEU A 323 0.26 18.35 -11.39
CA LEU A 323 1.70 18.20 -11.21
C LEU A 323 2.38 17.63 -12.47
N ILE A 324 1.77 16.65 -13.13
CA ILE A 324 2.26 16.08 -14.40
C ILE A 324 2.25 17.14 -15.50
N ASP A 325 1.14 17.87 -15.66
CA ASP A 325 1.06 18.96 -16.63
C ASP A 325 2.12 20.02 -16.36
N PHE A 326 2.36 20.34 -15.08
CA PHE A 326 3.41 21.29 -14.70
C PHE A 326 4.81 20.81 -15.10
N LEU A 327 5.13 19.53 -14.89
CA LEU A 327 6.38 18.93 -15.33
C LEU A 327 6.51 18.89 -16.87
N VAL A 328 5.42 18.61 -17.57
CA VAL A 328 5.36 18.65 -19.05
C VAL A 328 5.62 20.05 -19.57
N GLU A 329 4.96 21.07 -19.02
CA GLU A 329 5.14 22.46 -19.42
C GLU A 329 6.57 22.94 -19.10
N LEU A 330 7.13 22.57 -17.94
CA LEU A 330 8.53 22.83 -17.61
C LEU A 330 9.50 22.19 -18.61
N ALA A 331 9.36 20.90 -18.90
CA ALA A 331 10.24 20.19 -19.82
C ALA A 331 10.09 20.63 -21.29
N SER A 332 8.99 21.32 -21.61
CA SER A 332 8.74 21.91 -22.93
C SER A 332 9.33 23.31 -23.08
N LEU A 333 9.87 23.91 -22.01
CA LEU A 333 10.52 25.23 -22.09
C LEU A 333 11.80 25.17 -22.94
N PRO A 334 12.18 26.29 -23.58
CA PRO A 334 13.49 26.42 -24.22
C PRO A 334 14.61 26.16 -23.22
N ASP A 335 15.73 25.59 -23.67
CA ASP A 335 16.88 25.32 -22.81
C ASP A 335 17.25 26.56 -21.99
N ALA A 336 17.33 26.38 -20.67
CA ALA A 336 17.78 27.43 -19.76
C ALA A 336 19.16 27.92 -20.16
N ILE A 337 19.31 29.23 -20.26
CA ILE A 337 20.57 29.93 -20.46
C ILE A 337 20.73 30.89 -19.29
N ASN A 338 21.93 31.02 -18.74
CA ASN A 338 22.21 32.03 -17.71
C ASN A 338 21.93 33.43 -18.30
N PRO A 339 20.86 34.12 -17.85
CA PRO A 339 20.46 35.41 -18.42
C PRO A 339 21.13 36.59 -17.71
N GLY A 340 21.78 36.35 -16.57
CA GLY A 340 22.33 37.37 -15.70
C GLY A 340 23.74 37.83 -16.11
N PRO A 341 24.21 38.96 -15.56
CA PRO A 341 25.57 39.45 -15.81
C PRO A 341 26.64 38.66 -15.04
N GLU A 342 26.25 37.85 -14.06
CA GLU A 342 27.14 37.08 -13.19
C GLU A 342 27.05 35.58 -13.46
N ALA A 343 28.08 34.84 -13.09
CA ALA A 343 28.06 33.39 -13.20
C ALA A 343 27.15 32.76 -12.13
N MET A 344 26.30 31.83 -12.55
CA MET A 344 25.51 30.97 -11.67
C MET A 344 26.36 29.81 -11.14
N THR A 345 25.94 29.21 -10.03
CA THR A 345 26.61 28.05 -9.43
C THR A 345 25.71 26.81 -9.44
N ALA A 346 26.30 25.68 -9.81
CA ALA A 346 25.62 24.41 -10.04
C ALA A 346 26.60 23.25 -9.90
N ASN A 347 26.20 22.13 -9.29
CA ASN A 347 27.03 20.93 -9.27
C ASN A 347 27.07 20.24 -10.64
N ASN A 348 28.28 19.82 -11.06
CA ASN A 348 28.49 19.05 -12.28
C ASN A 348 28.18 17.55 -12.09
N GLU A 349 28.47 16.71 -13.09
CA GLU A 349 28.28 15.25 -13.06
C GLU A 349 29.04 14.56 -11.92
N ASP A 350 30.18 15.13 -11.51
CA ASP A 350 31.02 14.62 -10.44
C ASP A 350 30.63 15.18 -9.05
N HIS A 351 29.49 15.87 -8.95
CA HIS A 351 29.02 16.57 -7.74
C HIS A 351 29.97 17.68 -7.25
N GLU A 352 30.78 18.24 -8.15
CA GLU A 352 31.66 19.37 -7.85
C GLU A 352 31.01 20.70 -8.24
N PRO A 353 31.20 21.77 -7.44
CA PRO A 353 30.69 23.09 -7.77
C PRO A 353 31.27 23.63 -9.09
N ALA A 354 30.41 23.84 -10.08
CA ALA A 354 30.74 24.44 -11.36
C ALA A 354 30.13 25.84 -11.50
N ARG A 355 30.80 26.69 -12.28
CA ARG A 355 30.33 28.05 -12.61
C ARG A 355 29.78 28.08 -14.02
N ILE A 356 28.52 28.48 -14.16
CA ILE A 356 27.83 28.66 -15.43
C ILE A 356 27.91 30.14 -15.79
N GLN A 357 28.73 30.48 -16.78
CA GLN A 357 28.94 31.86 -17.21
C GLN A 357 27.69 32.43 -17.91
N PRO A 358 27.52 33.77 -17.96
CA PRO A 358 26.48 34.41 -18.75
C PRO A 358 26.41 33.88 -20.18
N GLY A 359 25.21 33.58 -20.67
CA GLY A 359 25.01 33.04 -22.02
C GLY A 359 25.31 31.54 -22.18
N GLN A 360 25.79 30.85 -21.15
CA GLN A 360 25.95 29.39 -21.18
C GLN A 360 24.65 28.67 -20.80
N PRO A 361 24.43 27.45 -21.32
CA PRO A 361 23.34 26.59 -20.88
C PRO A 361 23.43 26.30 -19.38
N VAL A 362 22.29 26.30 -18.71
CA VAL A 362 22.20 25.92 -17.30
C VAL A 362 22.04 24.41 -17.20
N CYS A 363 23.08 23.74 -16.70
CA CYS A 363 23.12 22.30 -16.52
C CYS A 363 23.45 21.91 -15.07
N PHE A 364 22.86 20.83 -14.57
CA PHE A 364 23.13 20.23 -13.27
C PHE A 364 23.26 18.72 -13.43
N MET A 365 24.24 18.10 -12.76
CA MET A 365 24.44 16.64 -12.81
C MET A 365 24.49 16.08 -14.26
N GLY A 366 25.04 16.86 -15.20
CA GLY A 366 25.14 16.50 -16.63
C GLY A 366 23.90 16.73 -17.48
N GLY A 367 22.75 17.02 -16.87
CA GLY A 367 21.49 17.29 -17.57
C GLY A 367 21.21 18.78 -17.76
N ARG A 368 20.51 19.14 -18.84
CA ARG A 368 19.92 20.46 -19.04
C ARG A 368 18.73 20.63 -18.11
N LEU A 369 18.68 21.78 -17.42
CA LEU A 369 17.72 22.04 -16.34
C LEU A 369 16.26 21.66 -16.67
N TRP A 370 15.74 22.15 -17.81
CA TRP A 370 14.34 21.91 -18.19
C TRP A 370 14.14 20.61 -18.95
N ARG A 371 14.94 20.37 -19.99
CA ARG A 371 14.77 19.20 -20.85
C ARG A 371 14.93 17.87 -20.11
N ASP A 372 15.89 17.81 -19.19
CA ASP A 372 16.34 16.54 -18.59
C ASP A 372 15.87 16.40 -17.13
N LEU A 373 15.27 17.45 -16.54
CA LEU A 373 14.75 17.51 -15.16
C LEU A 373 15.63 16.71 -14.15
N PRO A 374 16.96 16.94 -14.11
CA PRO A 374 17.93 15.96 -13.60
C PRO A 374 17.67 15.54 -12.15
N GLN A 375 17.31 16.50 -11.28
CA GLN A 375 17.02 16.20 -9.89
C GLN A 375 15.65 15.55 -9.64
N HIS A 376 14.66 15.84 -10.49
CA HIS A 376 13.39 15.12 -10.41
C HIS A 376 13.61 13.67 -10.80
N SER A 377 14.35 13.43 -11.87
CA SER A 377 14.75 12.09 -12.32
C SER A 377 15.48 11.30 -11.23
N TRP A 378 16.44 11.93 -10.56
CA TRP A 378 17.19 11.32 -9.46
C TRP A 378 16.27 11.02 -8.27
N GLY A 379 15.45 11.98 -7.83
CA GLY A 379 14.51 11.79 -6.72
C GLY A 379 13.48 10.69 -6.98
N VAL A 380 12.92 10.62 -8.20
CA VAL A 380 12.08 9.49 -8.60
C VAL A 380 12.85 8.17 -8.51
N GLY A 381 14.10 8.13 -9.00
CA GLY A 381 14.97 6.96 -8.91
C GLY A 381 15.23 6.48 -7.49
N GLU A 382 15.55 7.40 -6.56
CA GLU A 382 15.73 7.06 -5.14
C GLU A 382 14.43 6.51 -4.53
N THR A 383 13.28 7.09 -4.89
CA THR A 383 11.95 6.66 -4.43
C THR A 383 11.68 5.18 -4.76
N PHE A 384 12.26 4.67 -5.85
CA PHE A 384 12.12 3.27 -6.29
C PHE A 384 12.86 2.23 -5.43
N GLN A 385 13.42 2.62 -4.28
CA GLN A 385 13.81 1.66 -3.24
C GLN A 385 12.60 0.98 -2.57
N GLY A 386 11.37 1.40 -2.89
CA GLY A 386 10.12 0.78 -2.45
C GLY A 386 9.58 1.35 -1.14
N PRO A 387 8.47 0.82 -0.61
CA PRO A 387 7.93 1.21 0.69
C PRO A 387 8.95 1.01 1.83
N GLU A 388 9.96 0.17 1.64
CA GLU A 388 11.10 -0.02 2.55
C GLU A 388 11.92 1.25 2.77
N GLN A 389 11.99 2.14 1.78
CA GLN A 389 12.62 3.44 1.93
C GLN A 389 11.93 4.24 3.04
N TYR A 390 10.61 4.36 2.97
CA TYR A 390 9.83 5.07 3.99
C TYR A 390 9.94 4.42 5.38
N LEU A 391 10.18 3.10 5.44
CA LEU A 391 10.41 2.38 6.70
C LEU A 391 11.82 2.63 7.26
N LYS A 392 12.84 2.68 6.41
CA LYS A 392 14.26 2.79 6.77
C LYS A 392 14.64 4.20 7.23
N PHE A 393 14.14 5.23 6.56
CA PHE A 393 14.61 6.61 6.76
C PHE A 393 13.95 7.35 7.95
N HIS A 394 12.90 6.79 8.55
CA HIS A 394 12.20 7.38 9.70
C HIS A 394 12.49 6.70 11.05
N GLY A 395 13.54 5.88 11.15
CA GLY A 395 13.95 5.26 12.42
C GLY A 395 12.86 4.40 13.07
N GLY A 396 12.02 3.75 12.25
CA GLY A 396 10.87 2.98 12.71
C GLY A 396 9.64 3.79 13.12
N ARG A 397 9.60 5.12 12.86
CA ARG A 397 8.43 5.97 13.14
C ARG A 397 7.35 5.93 12.06
N SER A 398 7.68 5.54 10.83
CA SER A 398 6.67 5.29 9.79
C SER A 398 6.04 3.93 10.01
N GLU A 399 4.74 3.89 10.28
CA GLU A 399 4.01 2.63 10.32
C GLU A 399 3.91 2.03 8.90
N PRO A 400 3.94 0.69 8.75
CA PRO A 400 3.84 0.02 7.45
C PRO A 400 2.70 0.52 6.56
N MET A 401 1.56 0.89 7.17
CA MET A 401 0.42 1.47 6.45
C MET A 401 0.73 2.84 5.83
N GLY A 402 1.46 3.70 6.53
CA GLY A 402 1.86 5.01 6.00
C GLY A 402 2.87 4.87 4.86
N ALA A 403 3.81 3.93 4.97
CA ALA A 403 4.75 3.62 3.90
C ALA A 403 4.05 3.07 2.65
N MET A 404 3.12 2.14 2.83
CA MET A 404 2.30 1.58 1.77
C MET A 404 1.42 2.65 1.08
N GLN A 405 0.80 3.54 1.84
CA GLN A 405 0.00 4.64 1.27
C GLN A 405 0.87 5.60 0.44
N LYS A 406 2.03 6.02 0.96
CA LYS A 406 2.95 6.89 0.21
C LYS A 406 3.41 6.25 -1.09
N TRP A 407 3.75 4.96 -1.01
CA TRP A 407 4.15 4.18 -2.16
C TRP A 407 3.03 4.04 -3.20
N LYS A 408 1.79 3.81 -2.75
CA LYS A 408 0.59 3.80 -3.60
C LYS A 408 0.41 5.14 -4.31
N ASN A 409 0.35 6.25 -3.57
CA ASN A 409 0.12 7.59 -4.12
C ASN A 409 1.17 7.96 -5.17
N PHE A 410 2.46 7.69 -4.88
CA PHE A 410 3.54 7.97 -5.81
C PHE A 410 3.42 7.15 -7.10
N ASN A 411 2.99 5.89 -6.99
CA ASN A 411 2.75 5.05 -8.17
C ASN A 411 1.49 5.45 -8.95
N THR A 412 0.44 5.94 -8.28
CA THR A 412 -0.72 6.57 -8.93
C THR A 412 -0.27 7.76 -9.78
N HIS A 413 0.62 8.62 -9.26
CA HIS A 413 1.20 9.73 -10.01
C HIS A 413 1.94 9.26 -11.28
N LEU A 414 2.78 8.22 -11.17
CA LEU A 414 3.51 7.68 -12.32
C LEU A 414 2.59 6.97 -13.34
N ALA A 415 1.55 6.29 -12.87
CA ALA A 415 0.55 5.66 -13.73
C ALA A 415 -0.24 6.69 -14.54
N LEU A 416 -0.66 7.79 -13.91
CA LEU A 416 -1.29 8.93 -14.61
C LEU A 416 -0.33 9.56 -15.63
N MET A 417 0.96 9.64 -15.31
CA MET A 417 1.98 10.12 -16.25
C MET A 417 2.17 9.16 -17.43
N ALA A 418 1.97 7.85 -17.23
CA ALA A 418 2.08 6.83 -18.27
C ALA A 418 1.02 6.99 -19.35
N VAL A 419 -0.22 7.31 -18.97
CA VAL A 419 -1.34 7.56 -19.90
C VAL A 419 -1.39 9.00 -20.41
N HIS A 420 -0.51 9.88 -19.91
CA HIS A 420 -0.51 11.29 -20.31
C HIS A 420 0.18 11.50 -21.68
N PRO A 421 -0.54 11.94 -22.74
CA PRO A 421 -0.03 11.90 -24.12
C PRO A 421 1.24 12.74 -24.34
N LYS A 422 1.29 13.95 -23.77
CA LYS A 422 2.46 14.82 -23.91
C LYS A 422 3.64 14.32 -23.09
N ALA A 423 3.40 13.76 -21.89
CA ALA A 423 4.48 13.24 -21.05
C ALA A 423 5.23 12.11 -21.75
N GLN A 424 4.51 11.24 -22.47
CA GLN A 424 5.11 10.16 -23.25
C GLN A 424 5.92 10.62 -24.47
N THR A 425 5.78 11.88 -24.91
CA THR A 425 6.65 12.47 -25.96
C THR A 425 7.95 13.05 -25.41
N ILE A 426 8.05 13.24 -24.09
CA ILE A 426 9.19 13.84 -23.41
C ILE A 426 10.05 12.71 -22.85
N PRO A 427 11.29 12.48 -23.34
CA PRO A 427 12.08 11.30 -23.01
C PRO A 427 12.31 11.07 -21.51
N VAL A 428 12.57 12.13 -20.76
CA VAL A 428 12.83 12.02 -19.31
C VAL A 428 11.58 11.56 -18.55
N LEU A 429 10.42 12.12 -18.85
CA LEU A 429 9.15 11.75 -18.21
C LEU A 429 8.71 10.34 -18.63
N ALA A 430 8.84 10.01 -19.92
CA ALA A 430 8.60 8.65 -20.40
C ALA A 430 9.49 7.62 -19.68
N ASN A 431 10.77 7.94 -19.45
CA ASN A 431 11.67 7.07 -18.68
C ASN A 431 11.24 6.89 -17.21
N MET A 432 10.72 7.94 -16.55
CA MET A 432 10.19 7.81 -15.19
C MET A 432 8.97 6.89 -15.14
N THR A 433 8.08 6.97 -16.13
CA THR A 433 6.94 6.04 -16.21
C THR A 433 7.39 4.60 -16.45
N ARG A 434 8.50 4.39 -17.15
CA ARG A 434 9.15 3.07 -17.29
C ARG A 434 9.64 2.51 -15.96
N LEU A 435 10.29 3.34 -15.13
CA LEU A 435 10.68 2.96 -13.77
C LEU A 435 9.45 2.55 -12.95
N GLY A 436 8.36 3.32 -13.09
CA GLY A 436 6.99 3.01 -12.68
C GLY A 436 6.61 1.53 -12.73
N PHE A 437 6.84 0.89 -13.88
CA PHE A 437 6.44 -0.49 -14.13
C PHE A 437 7.16 -1.52 -13.28
N PHE A 438 8.34 -1.21 -12.72
CA PHE A 438 9.01 -2.13 -11.79
C PHE A 438 8.13 -2.47 -10.58
N THR A 439 7.20 -1.59 -10.21
CA THR A 439 6.23 -1.84 -9.15
C THR A 439 5.41 -3.10 -9.39
N LEU A 440 5.02 -3.40 -10.64
CA LEU A 440 4.30 -4.63 -10.97
C LEU A 440 5.17 -5.86 -10.67
N SER A 441 6.44 -5.85 -11.09
CA SER A 441 7.36 -6.95 -10.78
C SER A 441 7.65 -7.09 -9.28
N MET A 442 7.84 -5.99 -8.56
CA MET A 442 8.10 -6.00 -7.12
C MET A 442 6.91 -6.52 -6.31
N ALA A 443 5.69 -6.15 -6.70
CA ALA A 443 4.48 -6.55 -5.99
C ALA A 443 4.03 -7.98 -6.33
N LEU A 444 4.10 -8.36 -7.60
CA LEU A 444 3.36 -9.51 -8.12
C LEU A 444 4.26 -10.69 -8.46
N GLU A 445 5.54 -10.44 -8.75
CA GLU A 445 6.42 -11.47 -9.33
C GLU A 445 7.58 -11.86 -8.40
N GLU A 446 8.00 -10.98 -7.48
CA GLU A 446 9.12 -11.27 -6.56
C GLU A 446 8.80 -12.39 -5.54
N SER A 447 9.81 -13.22 -5.26
CA SER A 447 9.70 -14.37 -4.34
C SER A 447 9.45 -13.91 -2.90
N PRO A 448 8.52 -14.54 -2.15
CA PRO A 448 8.37 -14.33 -0.71
C PRO A 448 9.64 -14.66 0.09
N GLY A 449 10.61 -15.36 -0.49
CA GLY A 449 11.94 -15.58 0.10
C GLY A 449 12.96 -14.47 -0.20
N SER A 450 12.70 -13.61 -1.20
CA SER A 450 13.57 -12.49 -1.57
C SER A 450 13.39 -11.32 -0.60
N ARG A 451 14.34 -10.38 -0.62
CA ARG A 451 14.24 -9.16 0.20
C ARG A 451 12.99 -8.35 -0.14
N ILE A 452 12.63 -8.31 -1.43
CA ILE A 452 11.55 -7.48 -1.98
C ILE A 452 10.21 -8.23 -1.85
N GLY A 453 10.15 -9.51 -2.21
CA GLY A 453 8.88 -10.24 -2.18
C GLY A 453 8.35 -10.56 -0.78
N ARG A 454 9.17 -10.46 0.29
CA ARG A 454 8.68 -10.48 1.68
C ARG A 454 7.73 -9.33 2.02
N ASN A 455 7.79 -8.24 1.24
CA ASN A 455 7.00 -7.04 1.44
C ASN A 455 6.00 -6.82 0.31
N SER A 456 5.71 -7.82 -0.54
CA SER A 456 4.79 -7.69 -1.68
C SER A 456 3.45 -7.06 -1.32
N GLU A 457 2.94 -7.27 -0.10
CA GLU A 457 1.72 -6.64 0.42
C GLU A 457 1.81 -5.10 0.46
N LEU A 458 2.99 -4.55 0.78
CA LEU A 458 3.22 -3.10 0.80
C LEU A 458 3.30 -2.51 -0.62
N HIS A 459 3.54 -3.34 -1.64
CA HIS A 459 3.58 -2.92 -3.04
C HIS A 459 2.27 -3.18 -3.79
N ALA A 460 1.42 -4.10 -3.32
CA ALA A 460 0.22 -4.54 -4.02
C ALA A 460 -0.77 -3.41 -4.32
N PRO A 461 -1.09 -2.47 -3.40
CA PRO A 461 -1.98 -1.35 -3.72
C PRO A 461 -1.44 -0.46 -4.85
N ALA A 462 -0.12 -0.26 -4.89
CA ALA A 462 0.53 0.51 -5.95
C ALA A 462 0.44 -0.21 -7.31
N ALA A 463 0.66 -1.53 -7.34
CA ALA A 463 0.49 -2.35 -8.55
C ALA A 463 -0.96 -2.32 -9.06
N ALA A 464 -1.93 -2.32 -8.14
CA ALA A 464 -3.34 -2.22 -8.49
C ALA A 464 -3.69 -0.88 -9.15
N GLN A 465 -3.16 0.24 -8.64
CA GLN A 465 -3.33 1.55 -9.25
C GLN A 465 -2.78 1.62 -10.68
N TRP A 466 -1.63 0.99 -10.94
CA TRP A 466 -1.10 0.86 -12.29
C TRP A 466 -2.08 0.15 -13.23
N LEU A 467 -2.60 -1.01 -12.82
CA LEU A 467 -3.57 -1.76 -13.63
C LEU A 467 -4.88 -0.98 -13.82
N HIS A 468 -5.34 -0.25 -12.81
CA HIS A 468 -6.56 0.54 -12.87
C HIS A 468 -6.44 1.70 -13.88
N ILE A 469 -5.36 2.48 -13.79
CA ILE A 469 -5.19 3.72 -14.55
C ILE A 469 -4.73 3.44 -15.97
N VAL A 470 -3.76 2.54 -16.14
CA VAL A 470 -3.15 2.27 -17.45
C VAL A 470 -3.87 1.14 -18.19
N GLY A 471 -4.51 0.22 -17.46
CA GLY A 471 -5.41 -0.78 -18.04
C GLY A 471 -4.77 -1.67 -19.11
N ASP A 472 -5.37 -1.70 -20.28
CA ASP A 472 -4.93 -2.51 -21.42
C ASP A 472 -3.68 -1.95 -22.11
N GLU A 473 -3.37 -0.68 -21.92
CA GLU A 473 -2.17 -0.07 -22.51
C GLU A 473 -0.87 -0.61 -21.91
N ILE A 474 -0.95 -1.22 -20.71
CA ILE A 474 0.19 -1.90 -20.07
C ILE A 474 0.74 -3.02 -20.97
N GLU A 475 -0.12 -3.73 -21.71
CA GLU A 475 0.29 -4.83 -22.59
C GLU A 475 1.20 -4.31 -23.71
N MET A 476 0.85 -3.16 -24.29
CA MET A 476 1.69 -2.51 -25.31
C MET A 476 3.04 -2.06 -24.76
N LEU A 477 3.09 -1.68 -23.49
CA LEU A 477 4.33 -1.25 -22.82
C LEU A 477 5.22 -2.44 -22.48
N CYS A 478 4.63 -3.59 -22.12
CA CYS A 478 5.36 -4.86 -21.95
C CYS A 478 5.89 -5.43 -23.28
N GLU A 479 5.15 -5.29 -24.39
CA GLU A 479 5.52 -5.82 -25.71
C GLU A 479 6.65 -5.02 -26.40
N LYS A 480 6.80 -3.72 -26.10
CA LYS A 480 7.80 -2.84 -26.72
C LYS A 480 9.25 -3.07 -26.28
N GLY A 481 9.54 -4.08 -25.46
CA GLY A 481 10.90 -4.58 -25.21
C GLY A 481 11.81 -3.65 -24.39
N THR A 482 11.26 -2.63 -23.71
CA THR A 482 12.03 -1.80 -22.78
C THR A 482 12.15 -2.52 -21.44
N GLU A 483 13.27 -3.24 -21.30
CA GLU A 483 13.75 -3.98 -20.13
C GLU A 483 12.94 -5.24 -19.74
N ARG A 484 13.62 -6.39 -19.77
CA ARG A 484 13.07 -7.69 -19.37
C ARG A 484 12.68 -7.65 -17.89
N MET A 485 11.39 -7.54 -17.61
CA MET A 485 10.82 -7.71 -16.27
C MET A 485 11.06 -9.15 -15.82
N ARG A 486 11.95 -9.37 -14.85
CA ARG A 486 12.28 -10.71 -14.34
C ARG A 486 11.12 -11.26 -13.51
N ALA A 487 10.79 -12.51 -13.73
CA ALA A 487 9.89 -13.26 -12.84
C ALA A 487 10.70 -13.67 -11.59
N GLY A 488 10.09 -13.56 -10.41
CA GLY A 488 10.61 -14.17 -9.19
C GLY A 488 9.89 -15.48 -8.85
N ASP A 489 10.37 -16.16 -7.80
CA ASP A 489 10.06 -17.57 -7.48
C ASP A 489 8.62 -17.90 -7.02
N LEU A 490 7.62 -17.01 -7.18
CA LEU A 490 6.22 -17.38 -6.93
C LEU A 490 5.75 -18.54 -7.83
N TRP A 491 6.43 -18.74 -8.96
CA TRP A 491 6.23 -19.86 -9.86
C TRP A 491 7.61 -20.34 -10.34
N LYS A 492 8.13 -21.45 -9.79
CA LYS A 492 9.29 -22.12 -10.37
C LYS A 492 9.10 -22.29 -11.88
N ASP A 493 10.04 -21.76 -12.67
CA ASP A 493 10.74 -22.45 -13.77
C ASP A 493 9.91 -23.41 -14.65
N ARG A 494 8.65 -23.08 -14.96
CA ARG A 494 7.86 -24.01 -15.78
C ARG A 494 8.22 -23.93 -17.26
N ASP A 495 8.67 -22.75 -17.73
CA ASP A 495 8.88 -22.48 -19.16
C ASP A 495 10.12 -21.63 -19.49
N ASP A 496 11.06 -21.40 -18.56
CA ASP A 496 12.32 -20.66 -18.80
C ASP A 496 12.10 -19.23 -19.37
N ALA A 497 10.93 -18.64 -19.10
CA ALA A 497 10.49 -17.36 -19.69
C ALA A 497 10.45 -16.23 -18.64
N ASP A 498 11.55 -15.47 -18.61
CA ASP A 498 11.81 -14.26 -17.79
C ASP A 498 11.02 -13.01 -18.24
N VAL A 499 9.75 -13.14 -18.65
CA VAL A 499 9.00 -12.00 -19.23
C VAL A 499 7.55 -11.93 -18.72
N CYS A 500 7.14 -10.76 -18.21
CA CYS A 500 5.72 -10.43 -18.04
C CYS A 500 5.07 -10.29 -19.43
N ASN A 501 4.12 -11.18 -19.75
CA ASN A 501 3.43 -11.21 -21.04
C ASN A 501 1.93 -10.98 -20.86
N SER A 502 1.19 -10.80 -21.96
CA SER A 502 -0.24 -10.45 -21.94
C SER A 502 -1.09 -11.48 -21.17
N ALA A 503 -0.71 -12.77 -21.18
CA ALA A 503 -1.41 -13.80 -20.40
C ALA A 503 -1.17 -13.67 -18.89
N ARG A 504 0.07 -13.35 -18.47
CA ARG A 504 0.41 -13.09 -17.06
C ARG A 504 -0.23 -11.80 -16.56
N LEU A 505 -0.27 -10.76 -17.40
CA LEU A 505 -0.94 -9.52 -17.06
C LEU A 505 -2.46 -9.72 -16.89
N ALA A 506 -3.09 -10.48 -17.79
CA ALA A 506 -4.52 -10.82 -17.68
C ALA A 506 -4.84 -11.57 -16.38
N PHE A 507 -3.96 -12.48 -15.95
CA PHE A 507 -4.07 -13.15 -14.65
C PHE A 507 -4.08 -12.13 -13.50
N TRP A 508 -3.12 -11.19 -13.46
CA TRP A 508 -3.04 -10.20 -12.39
C TRP A 508 -4.18 -9.18 -12.41
N LYS A 509 -4.63 -8.75 -13.60
CA LYS A 509 -5.84 -7.94 -13.76
C LYS A 509 -7.06 -8.63 -13.15
N SER A 510 -7.25 -9.92 -13.43
CA SER A 510 -8.32 -10.71 -12.81
C SER A 510 -8.17 -10.75 -11.28
N ARG A 511 -6.96 -11.03 -10.78
CA ARG A 511 -6.71 -11.13 -9.34
C ARG A 511 -6.90 -9.82 -8.59
N LEU A 512 -6.49 -8.70 -9.15
CA LEU A 512 -6.62 -7.39 -8.49
C LEU A 512 -8.07 -6.85 -8.59
N ALA A 513 -8.78 -7.10 -9.70
CA ALA A 513 -10.21 -6.83 -9.80
C ALA A 513 -11.03 -7.67 -8.80
N GLU A 514 -10.63 -8.92 -8.57
CA GLU A 514 -11.16 -9.75 -7.49
C GLU A 514 -10.86 -9.18 -6.10
N MET A 515 -9.83 -8.37 -5.91
CA MET A 515 -9.47 -7.77 -4.62
C MET A 515 -10.11 -6.39 -4.38
N GLY A 516 -10.93 -5.90 -5.32
CA GLY A 516 -11.61 -4.60 -5.20
C GLY A 516 -10.74 -3.40 -5.56
N TYR A 517 -9.67 -3.61 -6.31
CA TYR A 517 -8.83 -2.55 -6.86
C TYR A 517 -9.13 -2.24 -8.33
#